data_AF-A0A959CFV6-F1
#
_entry.id   AF-A0A959CFV6-F1
#
_cell.length_a   1.000
_cell.length_b   1.000
_cell.length_c   1.000
_cell.angle_alpha   90.00
_cell.angle_beta   90.00
_cell.angle_gamma   90.00
#
_symmetry.space_group_name_H-M   'P 1'
#
loop_
_entity.id
_entity.type
_entity.pdbx_description
1 polymer ?
#
loop_
_entity_poly.entity_id
_entity_poly.type
_entity_poly.pdbx_seq_one_letter_code
_entity_poly.pdbx_strand_id
1 'polypeptide(L)'
;MQIDIGSHIAALLYEHNSVNIPGLGGFVSSYKTATADQVQGELHPPSKGLNFNSNLVADDGLLAQHLQEKLGISLTDANELVENYVKEVKEAIGRREIV
;
A
#
# COMPACT_ATOMS: atom_id res chain seq x y z
N MET A 1 -18.81 4.57 10.82
CA MET A 1 -17.35 4.81 10.79
C MET A 1 -16.84 4.21 9.49
N GLN A 2 -16.29 5.03 8.60
CA GLN A 2 -15.68 4.53 7.37
C GLN A 2 -14.26 4.11 7.72
N ILE A 3 -13.95 2.81 7.56
CA ILE A 3 -12.61 2.30 7.79
C ILE A 3 -11.82 2.59 6.52
N ASP A 4 -10.85 3.48 6.62
CA ASP A 4 -9.99 3.83 5.49
C ASP A 4 -8.76 2.92 5.45
N ILE A 5 -8.88 1.83 4.67
CA ILE A 5 -7.77 0.89 4.47
C ILE A 5 -6.56 1.57 3.81
N GLY A 6 -6.76 2.60 2.99
CA GLY A 6 -5.67 3.37 2.38
C GLY A 6 -4.77 4.02 3.42
N SER A 7 -5.34 4.62 4.46
CA SER A 7 -4.59 5.20 5.57
C SER A 7 -3.76 4.16 6.35
N HIS A 8 -4.29 2.95 6.53
CA HIS A 8 -3.56 1.85 7.18
C HIS A 8 -2.40 1.33 6.31
N ILE A 9 -2.61 1.20 5.00
CA ILE A 9 -1.54 0.84 4.05
C ILE A 9 -0.44 1.91 4.08
N ALA A 10 -0.81 3.20 4.08
CA ALA A 10 0.14 4.30 4.15
C ALA A 10 0.97 4.26 5.45
N ALA A 11 0.33 3.99 6.59
CA ALA A 11 1.02 3.83 7.88
C ALA A 11 2.02 2.66 7.84
N LEU A 12 1.60 1.51 7.29
CA LEU A 12 2.49 0.37 7.12
C LEU A 12 3.66 0.66 6.17
N LEU A 13 3.46 1.44 5.12
CA LEU A 13 4.54 1.85 4.20
C LEU A 13 5.52 2.85 4.81
N TYR A 14 5.15 3.53 5.90
CA TYR A 14 6.09 4.33 6.68
C TYR A 14 7.05 3.45 7.48
N GLU A 15 6.54 2.40 8.10
CA GLU A 15 7.31 1.51 8.98
C GLU A 15 8.02 0.38 8.22
N HIS A 16 7.41 -0.11 7.14
CA HIS A 16 7.86 -1.24 6.35
C HIS A 16 8.27 -0.83 4.94
N ASN A 17 9.16 -1.62 4.35
CA ASN A 17 9.57 -1.41 2.97
C ASN A 17 8.60 -2.02 1.96
N SER A 18 7.81 -3.02 2.34
CA SER A 18 6.81 -3.65 1.49
C SER A 18 5.51 -3.91 2.26
N VAL A 19 4.38 -3.74 1.58
CA VAL A 19 3.05 -4.06 2.11
C VAL A 19 2.30 -4.83 1.03
N ASN A 20 1.90 -6.05 1.34
CA ASN A 20 1.12 -6.86 0.40
C ASN A 20 -0.37 -6.78 0.72
N ILE A 21 -1.17 -6.77 -0.34
CA ILE A 21 -2.62 -6.63 -0.31
C ILE A 21 -3.18 -7.84 -1.06
N PRO A 22 -3.64 -8.86 -0.33
CA PRO A 22 -4.20 -10.07 -0.92
C PRO A 22 -5.25 -9.74 -1.98
N GLY A 23 -5.09 -10.32 -3.17
CA GLY A 23 -6.01 -10.11 -4.28
C GLY A 23 -5.81 -8.82 -5.09
N LEU A 24 -5.06 -7.82 -4.63
CA LEU A 24 -4.73 -6.61 -5.42
C LEU A 24 -3.31 -6.66 -5.98
N GLY A 25 -2.34 -6.98 -5.13
CA GLY A 25 -0.90 -6.88 -5.40
C GLY A 25 -0.14 -6.41 -4.17
N GLY A 26 1.07 -5.90 -4.34
CA GLY A 26 1.85 -5.37 -3.23
C GLY A 26 2.58 -4.09 -3.59
N PHE A 27 2.70 -3.22 -2.58
CA PHE A 27 3.49 -2.01 -2.64
C PHE A 27 4.89 -2.29 -2.13
N VAL A 28 5.89 -1.88 -2.91
CA VAL A 28 7.29 -1.96 -2.53
C VAL A 28 7.86 -0.55 -2.58
N SER A 29 8.25 -0.07 -1.42
CA SER A 29 8.99 1.17 -1.28
C SER A 29 10.49 0.91 -1.45
N SER A 30 11.15 1.76 -2.22
CA SER A 30 12.58 1.71 -2.48
C SER A 30 13.21 3.04 -2.11
N TYR A 31 14.39 2.97 -1.48
CA TYR A 31 15.15 4.18 -1.19
C TYR A 31 15.75 4.73 -2.48
N LYS A 32 15.45 6.00 -2.77
CA LYS A 32 16.04 6.76 -3.86
C LYS A 32 17.09 7.69 -3.26
N THR A 33 18.33 7.51 -3.68
CA THR A 33 19.46 8.35 -3.27
C THR A 33 19.29 9.79 -3.76
N ALA A 34 19.94 10.70 -3.04
CA ALA A 34 20.06 12.09 -3.46
C ALA A 34 20.80 12.16 -4.80
N THR A 35 20.30 12.97 -5.73
CA THR A 35 20.91 13.16 -7.04
C THR A 35 21.10 14.65 -7.32
N ALA A 36 22.30 15.03 -7.74
CA ALA A 36 22.57 16.37 -8.23
C ALA A 36 22.38 16.40 -9.75
N ASP A 37 21.41 17.16 -10.24
CA ASP A 37 21.29 17.47 -11.64
C ASP A 37 22.22 18.65 -11.96
N GLN A 38 23.38 18.34 -12.56
CA GLN A 38 24.36 19.35 -12.94
C GLN A 38 23.94 20.19 -14.15
N VAL A 39 22.98 19.73 -14.95
CA VAL A 39 22.48 20.44 -16.13
C VAL A 39 21.49 21.52 -15.71
N GLN A 40 20.61 21.20 -14.77
CA GLN A 40 19.63 22.14 -14.24
C GLN A 40 20.15 22.92 -13.03
N GLY A 41 21.29 22.52 -12.45
CA GLY A 41 21.82 23.11 -11.22
C GLY A 41 20.98 22.79 -9.98
N GLU A 42 20.22 21.69 -10.01
CA GLU A 42 19.30 21.29 -8.96
C GLU A 42 19.87 20.15 -8.12
N LEU A 43 19.55 20.18 -6.82
CA LEU A 43 19.84 19.09 -5.90
C LEU A 43 18.53 18.43 -5.51
N HIS A 44 18.36 17.17 -5.88
CA HIS A 44 17.23 16.36 -5.44
C HIS A 44 17.61 15.64 -4.14
N PRO A 45 16.88 15.87 -3.03
CA PRO A 45 17.13 15.17 -1.78
C PRO A 45 16.81 13.67 -1.91
N PRO A 46 17.32 12.83 -0.99
CA PRO A 46 16.95 11.43 -0.96
C PRO A 46 15.44 11.30 -0.69
N SER A 47 14.79 10.38 -1.39
CA SER A 47 13.34 10.18 -1.30
C SER A 47 12.99 8.71 -1.24
N LYS A 48 11.74 8.41 -0.87
CA LYS A 48 11.20 7.04 -0.89
C LYS A 48 10.37 6.89 -2.16
N GLY A 49 10.87 6.11 -3.12
CA GLY A 49 10.09 5.70 -4.29
C GLY A 49 9.07 4.65 -3.88
N LEU A 50 7.86 4.71 -4.43
CA LEU A 50 6.82 3.71 -4.19
C LEU A 50 6.45 3.04 -5.51
N ASN A 51 6.61 1.73 -5.56
CA ASN A 51 6.26 0.93 -6.72
C ASN A 51 5.12 -0.03 -6.37
N PHE A 52 4.11 -0.10 -7.23
CA PHE A 52 3.06 -1.11 -7.12
C PHE A 52 3.36 -2.29 -8.04
N ASN A 53 3.26 -3.51 -7.50
CA ASN A 53 3.42 -4.74 -8.25
C ASN A 53 2.17 -5.62 -8.08
N SER A 54 1.34 -5.69 -9.11
CA SER A 54 0.14 -6.53 -9.14
C SER A 54 0.43 -8.04 -9.11
N ASN A 55 1.64 -8.46 -9.49
CA ASN A 55 2.06 -9.87 -9.46
C ASN A 55 2.53 -10.30 -8.06
N LEU A 56 2.71 -9.35 -7.14
CA LEU A 56 3.08 -9.64 -5.76
C LEU A 56 1.82 -10.02 -4.98
N VAL A 57 1.41 -11.29 -5.12
CA VAL A 57 0.23 -11.88 -4.45
C VAL A 57 0.63 -12.62 -3.17
N ALA A 58 1.86 -12.43 -2.69
CA ALA A 58 2.32 -13.07 -1.46
C ALA A 58 1.55 -12.47 -0.28
N ASP A 59 0.73 -13.27 0.40
CA ASP A 59 0.06 -12.84 1.62
C ASP A 59 1.02 -13.05 2.80
N ASP A 60 1.64 -11.96 3.25
CA ASP A 60 2.48 -11.95 4.44
C ASP A 60 1.66 -11.70 5.73
N GLY A 61 0.33 -11.54 5.61
CA GLY A 61 -0.58 -11.29 6.73
C GLY A 61 -0.41 -9.93 7.39
N LEU A 62 0.52 -9.09 6.92
CA LEU A 62 0.92 -7.86 7.61
C LEU A 62 -0.24 -6.87 7.74
N LEU A 63 -0.99 -6.68 6.65
CA LEU A 63 -2.14 -5.78 6.63
C LEU A 63 -3.28 -6.28 7.54
N ALA A 64 -3.58 -7.59 7.50
CA ALA A 64 -4.63 -8.19 8.31
C ALA A 64 -4.29 -8.14 9.81
N GLN A 65 -3.04 -8.40 10.17
CA GLN A 65 -2.54 -8.27 11.55
C GLN A 65 -2.63 -6.81 12.03
N HIS A 66 -2.20 -5.86 11.22
CA HIS A 66 -2.29 -4.43 11.55
C HIS A 66 -3.73 -3.98 11.80
N LEU A 67 -4.67 -4.43 10.96
CA LEU A 67 -6.10 -4.12 11.13
C LEU A 67 -6.67 -4.77 12.38
N GLN A 68 -6.31 -6.03 12.67
CA GLN A 68 -6.68 -6.69 13.92
C GLN A 68 -6.20 -5.90 15.15
N GLU A 69 -4.94 -5.46 15.16
CA GLU A 69 -4.37 -4.72 16.29
C GLU A 69 -4.98 -3.32 16.46
N LYS A 70 -5.22 -2.60 15.34
CA LYS A 70 -5.75 -1.23 15.38
C LYS A 70 -7.25 -1.16 15.62
N LEU A 71 -8.01 -2.10 15.08
CA LEU A 71 -9.48 -2.11 15.14
C LEU A 71 -10.02 -3.07 16.19
N GLY A 72 -9.19 -3.96 16.76
CA GLY A 72 -9.60 -4.95 17.75
C GLY A 72 -10.52 -6.05 17.16
N ILE A 73 -10.41 -6.31 15.86
CA ILE A 73 -11.26 -7.26 15.13
C ILE A 73 -10.59 -8.63 14.97
N SER A 74 -11.36 -9.66 14.61
CA SER A 74 -10.78 -10.96 14.31
C SER A 74 -9.98 -10.92 13.00
N LEU A 75 -9.04 -11.85 12.83
CA LEU A 75 -8.26 -11.95 11.59
C LEU A 75 -9.17 -12.22 10.37
N THR A 76 -10.27 -12.96 10.59
CA THR A 76 -11.29 -13.22 9.57
C THR A 76 -11.99 -11.92 9.16
N ASP A 77 -12.43 -11.11 10.12
CA ASP A 77 -13.08 -9.82 9.83
C ASP A 77 -12.11 -8.85 9.13
N ALA A 78 -10.83 -8.85 9.54
CA ALA A 78 -9.80 -8.04 8.90
C ALA A 78 -9.60 -8.45 7.43
N ASN A 79 -9.57 -9.75 7.15
CA ASN A 79 -9.46 -10.25 5.78
C ASN A 79 -10.70 -9.90 4.95
N GLU A 80 -11.92 -10.02 5.50
CA GLU A 80 -13.15 -9.62 4.81
C GLU A 80 -13.14 -8.11 4.48
N LEU A 81 -12.67 -7.26 5.38
CA LEU A 81 -12.52 -5.83 5.13
C LEU A 81 -11.54 -5.55 3.97
N VAL A 82 -10.40 -6.23 3.97
CA VAL A 82 -9.41 -6.10 2.89
C VAL A 82 -9.99 -6.59 1.56
N GLU A 83 -10.65 -7.74 1.52
CA GLU A 83 -11.28 -8.27 0.31
C GLU A 83 -12.33 -7.33 -0.26
N ASN A 84 -13.18 -6.75 0.60
CA ASN A 84 -14.19 -5.77 0.19
C ASN A 84 -13.55 -4.52 -0.42
N TYR A 85 -12.51 -3.98 0.23
CA TYR A 85 -11.76 -2.84 -0.31
C TYR A 85 -11.11 -3.16 -1.67
N VAL A 86 -10.48 -4.32 -1.80
CA VAL A 86 -9.87 -4.76 -3.06
C VAL A 86 -10.91 -4.88 -4.17
N LYS A 87 -12.10 -5.39 -3.85
CA LYS A 87 -13.21 -5.48 -4.80
C LYS A 87 -13.66 -4.09 -5.25
N GLU A 88 -13.88 -3.16 -4.33
CA GLU A 88 -14.25 -1.77 -4.66
C GLU A 88 -13.22 -1.10 -5.56
N VAL A 89 -11.92 -1.22 -5.23
CA VAL A 89 -10.82 -0.67 -6.03
C VAL A 89 -10.79 -1.29 -7.43
N LYS A 90 -10.91 -2.61 -7.55
CA LYS A 90 -10.94 -3.30 -8.85
C LYS A 90 -12.13 -2.86 -9.70
N GLU A 91 -13.30 -2.71 -9.09
CA GLU A 91 -14.48 -2.22 -9.79
C GLU A 91 -14.31 -0.78 -10.27
N ALA A 92 -13.71 0.10 -9.47
CA ALA A 92 -13.41 1.48 -9.85
C ALA A 92 -12.40 1.56 -11.02
N ILE A 93 -11.32 0.77 -10.96
CA ILE A 93 -10.36 0.66 -12.07
C ILE A 93 -11.04 0.10 -13.33
N GLY A 94 -11.91 -0.90 -13.18
CA GLY A 94 -12.70 -1.46 -14.28
C GLY A 94 -13.62 -0.44 -14.95
N ARG A 95 -14.12 0.54 -14.20
CA ARG A 95 -14.90 1.69 -14.71
C ARG A 95 -14.03 2.79 -15.34
N ARG A 96 -12.70 2.62 -15.37
CA ARG A 96 -11.71 3.65 -15.77
C ARG A 96 -11.75 4.91 -14.89
N GLU A 97 -12.18 4.78 -13.64
CA GLU A 97 -12.11 5.87 -12.67
C GLU A 97 -10.66 6.01 -12.19
N ILE A 98 -10.20 7.26 -12.00
CA ILE A 98 -8.91 7.53 -11.35
C ILE A 98 -9.14 7.31 -9.86
N VAL A 99 -8.54 6.25 -9.32
CA VAL A 99 -8.64 5.82 -7.92
C VAL A 99 -7.45 6.35 -7.14
#